data_AF-A0A9N9AVI0-F1
#
_entry.id   AF-A0A9N9AVI0-F1
#
_cell.length_a   1.000
_cell.length_b   1.000
_cell.length_c   1.000
_cell.angle_alpha   90.00
_cell.angle_beta   90.00
_cell.angle_gamma   90.00
#
_symmetry.space_group_name_H-M   'P 1'
#
loop_
_entity.id
_entity.type
_entity.pdbx_description
1 polymer ?
#
loop_
_entity_poly.entity_id
_entity_poly.type
_entity_poly.pdbx_seq_one_letter_code
_entity_poly.pdbx_strand_id
1 'polypeptide(L)'
;EQLSIEINIQALKPTRNLKLAIQTALESNTPIENLKLVLQEFGNFFPTKIILENLLVNWKENIQQFDSSYMIEMGGDPIDLSQIPEWLENISNQHSEWHIIKRVVIPLYKILDKNQQRDIENLLINKDYVLMKENTPFFNYSTGYQRILFDSQLKSNNYQLFGIVTCNGEKLENVYVRFSLKTVYGFSVSWHDFRQDYIPVNDSDRITFDSSQTYILQWIIIGCPSEIGYFDPTTRNISVKSGVKELKLKHDMTTQSTPIEVGKSLFQKNIVILDVEYTPLPTYLFFKTKIGEWKEDGSFEIQIQEENSKPIAMDDDYIAKIRWCVLKIDDPQKRTWEHLGELLLN
;
A
#
# COMPACT_ATOMS: atom_id res chain seq x y z
N GLU A 1 41.72 24.45 14.12
CA GLU A 1 41.20 23.53 15.16
C GLU A 1 39.83 23.03 14.76
N GLN A 2 39.53 21.75 15.03
CA GLN A 2 38.24 21.14 14.74
C GLN A 2 37.65 20.51 16.01
N LEU A 3 36.34 20.68 16.18
CA LEU A 3 35.57 20.11 17.27
C LEU A 3 34.44 19.26 16.70
N SER A 4 34.15 18.12 17.32
CA SER A 4 33.01 17.29 16.93
C SER A 4 31.99 17.19 18.05
N ILE A 5 30.73 17.47 17.71
CA ILE A 5 29.58 17.21 18.56
C ILE A 5 28.96 15.89 18.10
N GLU A 6 28.92 14.90 18.98
CA GLU A 6 28.25 13.61 18.74
C GLU A 6 26.97 13.53 19.58
N ILE A 7 25.86 13.18 18.92
CA ILE A 7 24.55 13.14 19.54
C ILE A 7 24.14 11.69 19.76
N ASN A 8 23.97 11.32 21.03
CA ASN A 8 23.50 9.99 21.40
C ASN A 8 21.99 9.85 21.13
N ILE A 9 21.64 9.21 20.01
CA ILE A 9 20.25 9.01 19.58
C ILE A 9 19.41 8.18 20.56
N GLN A 10 20.03 7.32 21.38
CA GLN A 10 19.29 6.49 22.34
C GLN A 10 18.81 7.30 23.55
N ALA A 11 19.45 8.43 23.83
CA ALA A 11 19.08 9.34 24.92
C ALA A 11 18.13 10.46 24.46
N LEU A 12 17.90 10.61 23.15
CA LEU A 12 17.02 11.64 22.60
C LEU A 12 15.55 11.30 22.82
N LYS A 13 14.76 12.35 23.02
CA LYS A 13 13.30 12.28 23.01
C LYS A 13 12.77 13.27 21.97
N PRO A 14 11.99 12.83 20.97
CA PRO A 14 11.33 13.73 20.04
C PRO A 14 10.41 14.71 20.79
N THR A 15 10.30 15.92 20.27
CA THR A 15 9.37 16.92 20.81
C THR A 15 7.93 16.44 20.68
N ARG A 16 7.05 16.90 21.59
CA ARG A 16 5.62 16.56 21.55
C ARG A 16 4.98 16.93 20.20
N ASN A 17 5.36 18.08 19.63
CA ASN A 17 4.83 18.56 18.36
C ASN A 17 5.18 17.60 17.20
N LEU A 18 6.44 17.17 17.10
CA LEU A 18 6.86 16.21 16.08
C LEU A 18 6.12 14.87 16.25
N LYS A 19 6.01 14.36 17.49
CA LYS A 19 5.30 13.10 17.76
C LYS A 19 3.84 13.16 17.32
N LEU A 20 3.15 14.25 17.66
CA LEU A 20 1.75 14.45 17.32
C LEU A 20 1.56 14.59 15.80
N ALA A 21 2.40 15.41 15.14
CA ALA A 21 2.34 15.59 13.70
C ALA A 21 2.53 14.27 12.94
N ILE A 22 3.51 13.45 13.34
CA ILE A 22 3.71 12.11 12.79
C ILE A 22 2.50 11.22 13.06
N GLN A 23 1.97 11.20 14.29
CA GLN A 23 0.83 10.36 14.63
C GLN A 23 -0.41 10.71 13.79
N THR A 24 -0.73 12.00 13.67
CA THR A 24 -1.83 12.48 12.84
C THR A 24 -1.61 12.18 11.36
N ALA A 25 -0.37 12.31 10.87
CA ALA A 25 -0.03 11.92 9.51
C ALA A 25 -0.26 10.41 9.28
N LEU A 26 0.18 9.58 10.23
CA LEU A 26 -0.06 8.15 10.17
C LEU A 26 -1.56 7.85 10.22
N GLU A 27 -2.36 8.43 11.10
CA GLU A 27 -3.81 8.13 11.22
C GLU A 27 -4.67 8.54 10.02
N SER A 28 -4.13 9.32 9.07
CA SER A 28 -4.81 9.74 7.84
C SER A 28 -4.95 8.62 6.81
N ASN A 29 -5.97 8.69 5.94
CA ASN A 29 -6.11 7.83 4.77
C ASN A 29 -5.04 8.05 3.69
N THR A 30 -4.27 9.14 3.75
CA THR A 30 -3.19 9.48 2.81
C THR A 30 -1.84 9.62 3.54
N PRO A 31 -1.40 8.60 4.28
CA PRO A 31 -0.36 8.77 5.30
C PRO A 31 0.99 9.19 4.71
N ILE A 32 1.31 8.74 3.50
CA ILE A 32 2.57 9.08 2.82
C ILE A 32 2.63 10.56 2.43
N GLU A 33 1.52 11.14 1.96
CA GLU A 33 1.50 12.58 1.63
C GLU A 33 1.56 13.44 2.89
N ASN A 34 0.82 13.05 3.93
CA ASN A 34 0.87 13.79 5.18
C ASN A 34 2.24 13.69 5.85
N LEU A 35 2.92 12.53 5.79
CA LEU A 35 4.29 12.39 6.29
C LEU A 35 5.26 13.28 5.51
N LYS A 36 5.11 13.45 4.19
CA LYS A 36 5.93 14.39 3.42
C LYS A 36 5.77 15.82 3.92
N LEU A 37 4.55 16.26 4.23
CA LEU A 37 4.28 17.59 4.78
C LEU A 37 4.97 17.77 6.14
N VAL A 38 4.91 16.76 7.01
CA VAL A 38 5.62 16.78 8.30
C VAL A 38 7.14 16.87 8.07
N LEU A 39 7.70 16.11 7.13
CA LEU A 39 9.14 16.18 6.83
C LEU A 39 9.57 17.49 6.17
N GLN A 40 8.67 18.20 5.46
CA GLN A 40 8.93 19.54 4.94
C GLN A 40 9.02 20.58 6.07
N GLU A 41 8.21 20.43 7.12
CA GLU A 41 8.21 21.32 8.28
C GLU A 41 9.40 21.02 9.24
N PHE A 42 9.61 19.75 9.57
CA PHE A 42 10.58 19.33 10.59
C PHE A 42 11.95 18.93 10.03
N GLY A 43 12.06 18.78 8.71
CA GLY A 43 13.25 18.31 8.01
C GLY A 43 13.25 16.80 7.74
N ASN A 44 13.98 16.38 6.72
CA ASN A 44 14.06 14.97 6.31
C ASN A 44 15.05 14.15 7.15
N PHE A 45 16.05 14.81 7.75
CA PHE A 45 17.20 14.17 8.38
C PHE A 45 17.54 14.81 9.72
N PHE A 46 18.06 13.99 10.63
CA PHE A 46 18.57 14.41 11.92
C PHE A 46 20.09 14.24 11.99
N PRO A 47 20.87 15.27 12.37
CA PRO A 47 22.31 15.14 12.51
C PRO A 47 22.66 14.29 13.74
N THR A 48 23.53 13.30 13.56
CA THR A 48 24.10 12.50 14.65
C THR A 48 25.52 12.91 15.01
N LYS A 49 26.22 13.55 14.06
CA LYS A 49 27.53 14.16 14.29
C LYS A 49 27.63 15.48 13.53
N ILE A 50 28.10 16.52 14.22
CA ILE A 50 28.35 17.84 13.65
C ILE A 50 29.83 18.14 13.86
N ILE A 51 30.54 18.42 12.77
CA ILE A 51 31.95 18.82 12.83
C ILE A 51 31.99 20.34 12.63
N LEU A 52 32.58 20.99 13.61
CA LEU A 52 32.80 22.43 13.67
C LEU A 52 34.27 22.73 13.42
N GLU A 53 34.52 23.83 12.72
CA GLU A 53 35.86 24.36 12.50
C GLU A 53 35.91 25.82 12.91
N ASN A 54 37.01 26.23 13.53
CA ASN A 54 37.26 27.63 13.83
C ASN A 54 37.76 28.32 12.55
N LEU A 55 36.94 29.23 12.02
CA LEU A 55 37.15 29.85 10.71
C LEU A 55 38.40 30.76 10.70
N LEU A 56 38.72 31.38 11.84
CA LEU A 56 39.88 32.28 11.98
C LEU A 56 41.22 31.55 11.95
N VAL A 57 41.26 30.31 12.47
CA VAL A 57 42.47 29.47 12.37
C VAL A 57 42.75 29.13 10.91
N ASN A 58 41.71 28.81 10.13
CA ASN A 58 41.84 28.48 8.71
C ASN A 58 42.21 29.71 7.87
N TRP A 59 41.68 30.90 8.20
CA TRP A 59 42.07 32.15 7.53
C TRP A 59 43.52 32.52 7.78
N LYS A 60 44.03 32.35 9.00
CA LYS A 60 45.43 32.65 9.35
C LYS A 60 46.43 31.83 8.50
N GLU A 61 46.10 30.59 8.18
CA GLU A 61 46.92 29.70 7.34
C GLU A 61 46.81 30.00 5.84
N ASN A 62 45.63 30.43 5.36
CA ASN A 62 45.38 30.65 3.93
C ASN A 62 45.62 32.09 3.44
N ILE A 63 45.52 33.10 4.31
CA ILE A 63 45.75 34.52 3.94
C ILE A 63 47.17 34.75 3.40
N GLN A 64 48.15 33.96 3.83
CA GLN A 64 49.53 34.04 3.33
C GLN A 64 49.66 33.71 1.83
N GLN A 65 48.62 33.14 1.20
CA GLN A 65 48.62 32.73 -0.21
C GLN A 65 47.87 33.71 -1.13
N PHE A 66 47.18 34.71 -0.60
CA PHE A 66 46.44 35.67 -1.41
C PHE A 66 47.33 36.83 -1.87
N ASP A 67 47.15 37.27 -3.12
CA ASP A 67 47.75 38.51 -3.62
C ASP A 67 47.06 39.69 -2.92
N SER A 68 47.81 40.37 -2.07
CA SER A 68 47.37 41.46 -1.20
C SER A 68 46.82 42.68 -1.92
N SER A 69 47.02 42.78 -3.25
CA SER A 69 46.54 43.90 -4.06
C SER A 69 45.00 43.99 -4.17
N TYR A 70 44.26 42.98 -3.69
CA TYR A 70 42.81 42.89 -3.80
C TYR A 70 42.03 43.04 -2.49
N MET A 71 42.68 43.32 -1.35
CA MET A 71 42.01 43.40 -0.04
C MET A 71 41.75 44.85 0.38
N ILE A 72 40.47 45.20 0.53
CA ILE A 72 39.98 46.55 0.86
C ILE A 72 39.05 46.42 2.08
N GLU A 73 39.20 47.31 3.07
CA GLU A 73 38.35 47.35 4.26
C GLU A 73 36.89 47.73 3.91
N MET A 74 35.92 47.42 4.79
CA MET A 74 34.56 47.97 4.71
C MET A 74 34.59 49.49 4.98
N GLY A 75 35.00 50.24 3.95
CA GLY A 75 35.32 51.66 3.99
C GLY A 75 36.02 52.14 2.71
N GLY A 76 36.61 51.22 1.96
CA GLY A 76 37.27 51.53 0.67
C GLY A 76 38.78 51.72 0.77
N ASP A 77 39.33 51.72 1.98
CA ASP A 77 40.76 51.89 2.21
C ASP A 77 41.53 50.55 2.06
N PRO A 78 42.72 50.57 1.42
CA PRO A 78 43.57 49.38 1.32
C PRO A 78 44.15 49.01 2.71
N ILE A 79 44.12 47.72 3.04
CA ILE A 79 44.55 47.21 4.34
C ILE A 79 46.09 47.16 4.42
N ASP A 80 46.68 47.77 5.46
CA ASP A 80 48.11 47.62 5.77
C ASP A 80 48.39 46.20 6.30
N LEU A 81 49.13 45.42 5.50
CA LEU A 81 49.47 44.02 5.76
C LEU A 81 50.23 43.80 7.06
N SER A 82 50.95 44.81 7.56
CA SER A 82 51.65 44.72 8.84
C SER A 82 50.71 44.61 10.04
N GLN A 83 49.44 45.01 9.86
CA GLN A 83 48.41 45.00 10.90
C GLN A 83 47.47 43.79 10.81
N ILE A 84 47.51 42.99 9.74
CA ILE A 84 46.69 41.78 9.59
C ILE A 84 46.88 40.78 10.75
N PRO A 85 48.12 40.50 11.23
CA PRO A 85 48.31 39.61 12.36
C PRO A 85 47.62 40.13 13.64
N GLU A 86 47.74 41.43 13.92
CA GLU A 86 47.13 42.09 15.07
C GLU A 86 45.59 42.14 14.95
N TRP A 87 45.07 42.39 13.74
CA TRP A 87 43.65 42.35 13.42
C TRP A 87 43.04 40.94 13.58
N LEU A 88 43.68 39.91 13.03
CA LEU A 88 43.29 38.50 13.22
C LEU A 88 43.34 38.10 14.69
N GLU A 89 44.36 38.54 15.42
CA GLU A 89 44.49 38.28 16.85
C GLU A 89 43.37 38.96 17.64
N ASN A 90 43.05 40.22 17.35
CA ASN A 90 41.93 40.96 17.94
C ASN A 90 40.56 40.30 17.66
N ILE A 91 40.30 39.84 16.43
CA ILE A 91 39.06 39.13 16.11
C ILE A 91 39.03 37.76 16.79
N SER A 92 40.14 37.01 16.78
CA SER A 92 40.22 35.69 17.41
C SER A 92 40.00 35.72 18.93
N ASN A 93 40.42 36.80 19.58
CA ASN A 93 40.25 37.02 21.02
C ASN A 93 38.83 37.48 21.40
N GLN A 94 38.05 38.02 20.44
CA GLN A 94 36.70 38.54 20.68
C GLN A 94 35.59 37.60 20.20
N HIS A 95 35.82 36.83 19.12
CA HIS A 95 34.83 36.00 18.47
C HIS A 95 35.43 34.67 18.01
N SER A 96 35.19 33.59 18.78
CA SER A 96 35.44 32.23 18.26
C SER A 96 34.32 31.84 17.31
N GLU A 97 34.46 32.16 16.03
CA GLU A 97 33.43 31.84 15.04
C GLU A 97 33.57 30.37 14.58
N TRP A 98 32.94 29.48 15.33
CA TRP A 98 32.82 28.07 14.98
C TRP A 98 31.74 27.86 13.92
N HIS A 99 32.11 27.21 12.82
CA HIS A 99 31.20 26.98 11.71
C HIS A 99 31.05 25.49 11.40
N ILE A 100 29.84 25.09 11.00
CA ILE A 100 29.55 23.70 10.62
C ILE A 100 30.13 23.42 9.25
N ILE A 101 31.16 22.58 9.20
CA ILE A 101 31.79 22.14 7.95
C ILE A 101 31.26 20.79 7.46
N LYS A 102 30.75 19.94 8.37
CA LYS A 102 30.23 18.62 8.00
C LYS A 102 29.16 18.13 8.98
N ARG A 103 28.18 17.42 8.45
CA ARG A 103 27.14 16.71 9.20
C ARG A 103 27.10 15.23 8.79
N VAL A 104 27.05 14.34 9.76
CA VAL A 104 26.63 12.95 9.57
C VAL A 104 25.18 12.88 10.02
N VAL A 105 24.31 12.31 9.19
CA VAL A 105 22.86 12.37 9.40
C VAL A 105 22.21 11.00 9.31
N ILE A 106 21.04 10.87 9.93
CA ILE A 106 20.12 9.73 9.80
C ILE A 106 18.74 10.23 9.37
N PRO A 107 17.87 9.38 8.78
CA PRO A 107 16.49 9.76 8.51
C PRO A 107 15.76 10.20 9.79
N LEU A 108 14.99 11.29 9.74
CA LEU A 108 14.33 11.85 10.92
C LEU A 108 13.46 10.82 11.65
N TYR A 109 12.77 9.94 10.93
CA TYR A 109 11.91 8.94 11.56
C TYR A 109 12.67 8.00 12.52
N LYS A 110 13.99 7.82 12.36
CA LYS A 110 14.80 6.93 13.21
C LYS A 110 14.97 7.40 14.65
N ILE A 111 14.63 8.66 14.97
CA ILE A 111 14.63 9.17 16.35
C ILE A 111 13.26 9.01 17.04
N LEU A 112 12.22 8.55 16.33
CA LEU A 112 10.87 8.39 16.86
C LEU A 112 10.73 7.17 17.79
N ASP A 113 9.57 7.02 18.44
CA ASP A 113 9.30 5.81 19.22
C ASP A 113 9.18 4.58 18.31
N LYS A 114 9.50 3.39 18.82
CA LYS A 114 9.60 2.15 18.00
C LYS A 114 8.34 1.81 17.21
N ASN A 115 7.16 2.10 17.75
CA ASN A 115 5.89 1.86 17.05
C ASN A 115 5.77 2.76 15.82
N GLN A 116 6.01 4.07 15.97
CA GLN A 116 5.98 5.02 14.84
C GLN A 116 7.05 4.69 13.79
N GLN A 117 8.24 4.25 14.22
CA GLN A 117 9.27 3.76 13.30
C GLN A 117 8.75 2.60 12.46
N ARG A 118 8.16 1.57 13.11
CA ARG A 118 7.62 0.40 12.44
C ARG A 118 6.50 0.76 11.47
N ASP A 119 5.60 1.66 11.87
CA ASP A 119 4.50 2.10 11.01
C ASP A 119 5.00 2.81 9.76
N ILE A 120 5.99 3.70 9.91
CA ILE A 120 6.63 4.37 8.77
C ILE A 120 7.38 3.36 7.90
N GLU A 121 8.13 2.44 8.49
CA GLU A 121 8.84 1.39 7.75
C GLU A 121 7.86 0.52 6.94
N ASN A 122 6.72 0.16 7.50
CA ASN A 122 5.67 -0.60 6.81
C ASN A 122 5.12 0.14 5.58
N LEU A 123 5.05 1.48 5.62
CA LEU A 123 4.64 2.31 4.47
C LEU A 123 5.71 2.39 3.38
N LEU A 124 6.98 2.23 3.74
CA LEU A 124 8.11 2.29 2.81
C LEU A 124 8.38 0.95 2.11
N ILE A 125 7.86 -0.16 2.63
CA ILE A 125 8.00 -1.48 2.01
C ILE A 125 7.09 -1.56 0.78
N ASN A 126 7.66 -1.94 -0.37
CA ASN A 126 6.90 -2.25 -1.57
C ASN A 126 6.17 -3.60 -1.41
N LYS A 127 5.01 -3.54 -0.74
CA LYS A 127 4.15 -4.70 -0.43
C LYS A 127 2.68 -4.28 -0.59
N ASP A 128 1.86 -5.25 -0.98
CA ASP A 128 0.41 -5.06 -1.06
C ASP A 128 -0.24 -5.18 0.31
N TYR A 129 -1.28 -4.38 0.50
CA TYR A 129 -2.16 -4.41 1.65
C TYR A 129 -3.61 -4.33 1.18
N VAL A 130 -4.55 -4.64 2.08
CA VAL A 130 -5.92 -4.13 1.93
C VAL A 130 -5.84 -2.64 2.17
N LEU A 131 -6.22 -1.85 1.15
CA LEU A 131 -6.13 -0.40 1.19
C LEU A 131 -7.44 0.26 1.61
N MET A 132 -8.56 -0.38 1.24
CA MET A 132 -9.92 0.11 1.46
C MET A 132 -10.84 -1.11 1.52
N LYS A 133 -11.87 -1.03 2.38
CA LYS A 133 -12.96 -2.00 2.47
C LYS A 133 -14.28 -1.26 2.62
N GLU A 134 -15.33 -1.72 1.95
CA GLU A 134 -16.63 -1.06 2.06
C GLU A 134 -17.82 -2.00 1.84
N ASN A 135 -18.95 -1.58 2.41
CA ASN A 135 -20.25 -2.23 2.25
C ASN A 135 -21.17 -1.28 1.49
N THR A 136 -21.37 -1.54 0.20
CA THR A 136 -22.22 -0.70 -0.65
C THR A 136 -23.57 -1.36 -0.83
N PRO A 137 -24.69 -0.69 -0.51
CA PRO A 137 -25.98 -1.28 -0.77
C PRO A 137 -26.19 -1.43 -2.29
N PHE A 138 -26.83 -2.52 -2.65
CA PHE A 138 -26.91 -3.03 -4.00
C PHE A 138 -28.26 -2.64 -4.61
N PHE A 139 -28.26 -1.66 -5.52
CA PHE A 139 -29.48 -0.87 -5.79
C PHE A 139 -30.14 -1.06 -7.17
N ASN A 140 -29.53 -1.74 -8.14
CA ASN A 140 -29.98 -1.57 -9.53
C ASN A 140 -30.26 -2.84 -10.32
N TYR A 141 -31.38 -3.50 -9.99
CA TYR A 141 -31.85 -4.73 -10.63
C TYR A 141 -32.10 -4.64 -12.14
N SER A 142 -32.26 -3.44 -12.72
CA SER A 142 -32.70 -3.26 -14.11
C SER A 142 -31.59 -2.93 -15.12
N THR A 143 -30.47 -2.33 -14.69
CA THR A 143 -29.37 -1.99 -15.61
C THR A 143 -28.21 -2.98 -15.59
N GLY A 144 -28.16 -3.90 -14.62
CA GLY A 144 -27.13 -4.95 -14.50
C GLY A 144 -25.72 -4.44 -14.15
N TYR A 145 -25.57 -3.15 -13.85
CA TYR A 145 -24.30 -2.57 -13.37
C TYR A 145 -24.53 -1.36 -12.46
N GLN A 146 -23.56 -1.11 -11.57
CA GLN A 146 -23.50 0.02 -10.65
C GLN A 146 -22.10 0.65 -10.69
N ARG A 147 -22.02 1.99 -10.69
CA ARG A 147 -20.76 2.72 -10.55
C ARG A 147 -20.51 3.02 -9.08
N ILE A 148 -19.32 2.69 -8.59
CA ILE A 148 -18.84 3.05 -7.26
C ILE A 148 -17.79 4.14 -7.42
N LEU A 149 -17.94 5.23 -6.67
CA LEU A 149 -17.04 6.39 -6.67
C LEU A 149 -16.33 6.47 -5.33
N PHE A 150 -15.07 6.88 -5.37
CA PHE A 150 -14.29 7.16 -4.16
C PHE A 150 -14.55 8.58 -3.67
N ASP A 151 -14.54 8.77 -2.35
CA ASP A 151 -14.64 10.09 -1.74
C ASP A 151 -13.47 11.02 -2.13
N SER A 152 -12.32 10.42 -2.43
CA SER A 152 -11.11 11.14 -2.85
C SER A 152 -10.43 10.44 -4.02
N GLN A 153 -9.78 11.24 -4.85
CA GLN A 153 -9.03 10.74 -5.99
C GLN A 153 -7.78 9.97 -5.53
N LEU A 154 -7.60 8.76 -6.04
CA LEU A 154 -6.38 7.97 -5.88
C LEU A 154 -5.26 8.48 -6.80
N LYS A 155 -4.00 8.18 -6.48
CA LYS A 155 -2.87 8.54 -7.37
C LYS A 155 -2.74 7.62 -8.57
N SER A 156 -3.14 6.36 -8.43
CA SER A 156 -3.02 5.32 -9.46
C SER A 156 -4.25 4.41 -9.43
N ASN A 157 -4.62 3.87 -10.59
CA ASN A 157 -5.66 2.85 -10.73
C ASN A 157 -5.10 1.42 -10.79
N ASN A 158 -3.81 1.24 -10.48
CA ASN A 158 -3.13 -0.06 -10.42
C ASN A 158 -3.46 -0.86 -9.14
N TYR A 159 -4.74 -0.89 -8.78
CA TYR A 159 -5.24 -1.66 -7.64
C TYR A 159 -6.03 -2.88 -8.12
N GLN A 160 -6.15 -3.93 -7.31
CA GLN A 160 -7.03 -5.06 -7.60
C GLN A 160 -8.29 -4.99 -6.73
N LEU A 161 -9.38 -5.57 -7.23
CA LEU A 161 -10.68 -5.58 -6.58
C LEU A 161 -11.12 -7.00 -6.33
N PHE A 162 -11.69 -7.23 -5.15
CA PHE A 162 -12.39 -8.45 -4.81
C PHE A 162 -13.67 -8.08 -4.09
N GLY A 163 -14.71 -8.90 -4.20
CA GLY A 163 -15.95 -8.68 -3.48
C GLY A 163 -16.96 -9.79 -3.69
N ILE A 164 -18.00 -9.74 -2.87
CA ILE A 164 -19.12 -10.66 -2.86
C ILE A 164 -20.44 -9.91 -2.69
N VAL A 165 -21.55 -10.55 -3.04
CA VAL A 165 -22.89 -10.06 -2.70
C VAL A 165 -23.44 -10.90 -1.57
N THR A 166 -23.97 -10.23 -0.56
CA THR A 166 -24.67 -10.84 0.56
C THR A 166 -26.13 -10.41 0.54
N CYS A 167 -27.02 -11.26 1.07
CA CYS A 167 -28.43 -11.00 1.28
C CYS A 167 -28.76 -11.27 2.73
N ASN A 168 -29.28 -10.27 3.45
CA ASN A 168 -29.58 -10.37 4.89
C ASN A 168 -28.39 -10.89 5.72
N GLY A 169 -27.16 -10.60 5.26
CA GLY A 169 -25.94 -11.04 5.89
C GLY A 169 -25.52 -12.48 5.57
N GLU A 170 -26.07 -13.14 4.55
CA GLU A 170 -25.57 -14.42 4.04
C GLU A 170 -25.09 -14.31 2.59
N LYS A 171 -23.99 -14.98 2.24
CA LYS A 171 -23.41 -14.96 0.90
C LYS A 171 -24.34 -15.59 -0.12
N LEU A 172 -24.52 -14.90 -1.24
CA LEU A 172 -25.25 -15.44 -2.38
C LEU A 172 -24.33 -16.31 -3.25
N GLU A 173 -24.38 -17.64 -3.05
CA GLU A 173 -23.54 -18.59 -3.79
C GLU A 173 -23.72 -18.57 -5.32
N ASN A 174 -24.92 -18.19 -5.80
CA ASN A 174 -25.25 -18.19 -7.22
C ASN A 174 -25.04 -16.83 -7.91
N VAL A 175 -24.52 -15.82 -7.21
CA VAL A 175 -24.26 -14.49 -7.76
C VAL A 175 -22.76 -14.23 -7.75
N TYR A 176 -22.17 -14.00 -8.92
CA TYR A 176 -20.81 -13.49 -9.01
C TYR A 176 -20.80 -12.04 -9.47
N VAL A 177 -19.79 -11.31 -8.99
CA VAL A 177 -19.57 -9.91 -9.33
C VAL A 177 -18.39 -9.78 -10.27
N ARG A 178 -18.52 -8.88 -11.24
CA ARG A 178 -17.43 -8.51 -12.14
C ARG A 178 -17.10 -7.05 -11.97
N PHE A 179 -15.85 -6.79 -11.64
CA PHE A 179 -15.33 -5.43 -11.58
C PHE A 179 -14.78 -4.99 -12.93
N SER A 180 -15.11 -3.78 -13.33
CA SER A 180 -14.70 -3.21 -14.62
C SER A 180 -14.50 -1.70 -14.52
N LEU A 181 -13.98 -1.09 -15.59
CA LEU A 181 -13.85 0.36 -15.72
C LEU A 181 -13.12 1.03 -14.54
N LYS A 182 -12.06 0.40 -14.03
CA LYS A 182 -11.25 0.93 -12.91
C LYS A 182 -10.59 2.25 -13.30
N THR A 183 -10.78 3.27 -12.49
CA THR A 183 -10.12 4.57 -12.62
C THR A 183 -9.65 5.06 -11.25
N VAL A 184 -8.89 6.15 -11.23
CA VAL A 184 -8.50 6.82 -9.98
C VAL A 184 -9.67 7.40 -9.18
N TYR A 185 -10.88 7.41 -9.75
CA TYR A 185 -12.10 7.93 -9.12
C TYR A 185 -13.07 6.84 -8.68
N GLY A 186 -12.82 5.57 -9.04
CA GLY A 186 -13.75 4.49 -8.73
C GLY A 186 -13.74 3.36 -9.75
N PHE A 187 -14.75 2.50 -9.68
CA PHE A 187 -14.89 1.35 -10.55
C PHE A 187 -16.37 1.04 -10.79
N SER A 188 -16.65 0.20 -11.79
CA SER A 188 -17.98 -0.31 -12.04
C SER A 188 -18.06 -1.76 -11.60
N VAL A 189 -19.20 -2.15 -11.04
CA VAL A 189 -19.53 -3.52 -10.71
C VAL A 189 -20.72 -3.94 -11.55
N SER A 190 -20.61 -5.07 -12.25
CA SER A 190 -21.76 -5.81 -12.76
C SER A 190 -21.90 -7.09 -11.97
N TRP A 191 -23.06 -7.70 -12.02
CA TRP A 191 -23.31 -8.98 -11.37
C TRP A 191 -24.10 -9.86 -12.31
N HIS A 192 -23.92 -11.15 -12.07
CA HIS A 192 -24.30 -12.18 -12.99
C HIS A 192 -24.85 -13.33 -12.16
N ASP A 193 -26.06 -13.78 -12.48
CA ASP A 193 -26.62 -14.99 -11.90
C ASP A 193 -26.09 -16.16 -12.71
N PHE A 194 -25.38 -17.06 -12.02
CA PHE A 194 -24.84 -18.29 -12.60
C PHE A 194 -25.90 -19.09 -13.36
N ARG A 195 -27.18 -18.98 -13.00
CA ARG A 195 -28.28 -19.70 -13.68
C ARG A 195 -28.82 -18.98 -14.91
N GLN A 196 -28.79 -17.64 -14.94
CA GLN A 196 -29.48 -16.85 -15.98
C GLN A 196 -28.64 -16.54 -17.20
N ASP A 197 -27.35 -16.23 -17.04
CA ASP A 197 -26.55 -15.72 -18.16
C ASP A 197 -26.25 -16.79 -19.22
N TYR A 198 -26.50 -18.07 -18.89
CA TYR A 198 -25.99 -19.19 -19.68
C TYR A 198 -26.93 -20.43 -19.71
N ILE A 199 -28.09 -20.42 -19.03
CA ILE A 199 -29.15 -21.43 -19.19
C ILE A 199 -30.40 -20.68 -19.67
N PRO A 200 -31.11 -21.11 -20.74
CA PRO A 200 -32.45 -20.60 -21.03
C PRO A 200 -33.38 -21.10 -19.93
N VAL A 201 -33.54 -20.30 -18.87
CA VAL A 201 -34.47 -20.55 -17.78
C VAL A 201 -35.82 -19.91 -18.13
N ASN A 202 -36.92 -20.54 -17.72
CA ASN A 202 -38.24 -19.91 -17.79
C ASN A 202 -38.23 -18.63 -16.94
N ASP A 203 -39.02 -17.62 -17.31
CA ASP A 203 -39.06 -16.33 -16.59
C ASP A 203 -39.35 -16.46 -15.08
N SER A 204 -39.97 -17.57 -14.65
CA SER A 204 -40.26 -17.92 -13.25
C SER A 204 -39.04 -18.35 -12.43
N ASP A 205 -37.95 -18.76 -13.07
CA ASP A 205 -36.73 -19.29 -12.42
C ASP A 205 -35.59 -18.25 -12.35
N ARG A 206 -35.86 -17.03 -12.83
CA ARG A 206 -34.94 -15.88 -12.67
C ARG A 206 -34.76 -15.60 -11.18
N ILE A 207 -33.55 -15.23 -10.74
CA ILE A 207 -33.38 -14.51 -9.48
C ILE A 207 -34.12 -13.18 -9.64
N THR A 208 -35.35 -13.17 -9.16
CA THR A 208 -36.03 -11.94 -8.80
C THR A 208 -35.45 -11.54 -7.47
N PHE A 209 -34.56 -10.56 -7.49
CA PHE A 209 -34.13 -9.91 -6.26
C PHE A 209 -35.38 -9.38 -5.56
N ASP A 210 -35.62 -9.88 -4.36
CA ASP A 210 -36.80 -9.56 -3.59
C ASP A 210 -36.62 -8.15 -3.03
N SER A 211 -37.52 -7.23 -3.41
CA SER A 211 -37.49 -5.85 -2.91
C SER A 211 -37.63 -5.74 -1.39
N SER A 212 -38.07 -6.80 -0.70
CA SER A 212 -38.12 -6.87 0.76
C SER A 212 -36.79 -7.32 1.40
N GLN A 213 -35.84 -7.82 0.62
CA GLN A 213 -34.54 -8.26 1.07
C GLN A 213 -33.49 -7.16 0.92
N THR A 214 -32.49 -7.17 1.81
CA THR A 214 -31.37 -6.23 1.75
C THR A 214 -30.15 -6.92 1.14
N TYR A 215 -29.75 -6.43 -0.03
CA TYR A 215 -28.55 -6.89 -0.73
C TYR A 215 -27.40 -5.90 -0.52
N ILE A 216 -26.24 -6.43 -0.17
CA ILE A 216 -25.03 -5.62 0.10
C ILE A 216 -23.87 -6.20 -0.70
N LEU A 217 -23.22 -5.33 -1.48
CA LEU A 217 -21.92 -5.61 -2.06
C LEU A 217 -20.84 -5.31 -1.02
N GLN A 218 -20.13 -6.35 -0.59
CA GLN A 218 -18.94 -6.23 0.23
C GLN A 218 -17.72 -6.30 -0.67
N TRP A 219 -16.83 -5.32 -0.61
CA TRP A 219 -15.67 -5.28 -1.50
C TRP A 219 -14.43 -4.73 -0.81
N ILE A 220 -13.27 -5.15 -1.32
CA ILE A 220 -11.96 -4.67 -0.90
C ILE A 220 -11.15 -4.21 -2.10
N ILE A 221 -10.30 -3.22 -1.85
CA ILE A 221 -9.23 -2.80 -2.75
C ILE A 221 -7.91 -3.27 -2.16
N ILE A 222 -7.11 -3.94 -2.98
CA ILE A 222 -5.74 -4.31 -2.64
C ILE A 222 -4.74 -3.60 -3.55
N GLY A 223 -3.57 -3.28 -2.99
CA GLY A 223 -2.45 -2.73 -3.76
C GLY A 223 -1.37 -2.17 -2.85
N CYS A 224 -0.39 -1.52 -3.46
CA CYS A 224 0.71 -0.90 -2.75
C CYS A 224 0.34 0.53 -2.28
N PRO A 225 0.39 0.84 -0.97
CA PRO A 225 0.06 2.16 -0.45
C PRO A 225 0.84 3.30 -1.10
N SER A 226 2.12 3.10 -1.40
CA SER A 226 2.98 4.12 -2.00
C SER A 226 2.61 4.44 -3.44
N GLU A 227 2.06 3.47 -4.17
CA GLU A 227 1.62 3.64 -5.55
C GLU A 227 0.20 4.23 -5.62
N ILE A 228 -0.73 3.66 -4.84
CA ILE A 228 -2.14 4.07 -4.87
C ILE A 228 -2.36 5.40 -4.14
N GLY A 229 -1.53 5.71 -3.14
CA GLY A 229 -1.60 6.95 -2.38
C GLY A 229 -2.71 6.98 -1.33
N TYR A 230 -3.39 5.86 -1.09
CA TYR A 230 -4.46 5.70 -0.10
C TYR A 230 -4.19 4.47 0.76
N PHE A 231 -4.42 4.57 2.06
CA PHE A 231 -4.27 3.47 3.01
C PHE A 231 -5.08 3.69 4.29
N ASP A 232 -6.26 3.08 4.34
CA ASP A 232 -7.19 3.15 5.46
C ASP A 232 -6.53 2.67 6.77
N PRO A 233 -6.56 3.47 7.86
CA PRO A 233 -5.96 3.11 9.14
C PRO A 233 -6.52 1.82 9.75
N THR A 234 -7.75 1.43 9.41
CA THR A 234 -8.42 0.23 9.94
C THR A 234 -7.96 -1.07 9.30
N THR A 235 -7.28 -1.01 8.14
CA THR A 235 -6.89 -2.20 7.35
C THR A 235 -5.39 -2.44 7.28
N ARG A 236 -4.57 -1.59 7.90
CA ARG A 236 -3.10 -1.62 7.72
C ARG A 236 -2.36 -2.82 8.26
N ASN A 237 -3.00 -3.55 9.18
CA ASN A 237 -2.50 -4.81 9.71
C ASN A 237 -2.83 -6.02 8.80
N ILE A 238 -3.52 -5.79 7.67
CA ILE A 238 -3.92 -6.80 6.71
C ILE A 238 -3.04 -6.68 5.47
N SER A 239 -1.95 -7.43 5.49
CA SER A 239 -1.05 -7.51 4.35
C SER A 239 -1.50 -8.58 3.36
N VAL A 240 -1.17 -8.39 2.08
CA VAL A 240 -1.72 -9.23 1.01
C VAL A 240 -0.60 -9.89 0.22
N LYS A 241 -0.83 -11.15 -0.14
CA LYS A 241 -0.12 -11.81 -1.25
C LYS A 241 -1.13 -12.07 -2.34
N SER A 242 -0.90 -11.52 -3.52
CA SER A 242 -1.79 -11.65 -4.66
C SER A 242 -1.04 -12.18 -5.88
N GLY A 243 -1.79 -12.70 -6.84
CA GLY A 243 -1.24 -13.14 -8.11
C GLY A 243 -2.31 -13.50 -9.12
N VAL A 244 -1.86 -13.78 -10.34
CA VAL A 244 -2.69 -14.28 -11.42
C VAL A 244 -2.06 -15.57 -11.93
N LYS A 245 -2.89 -16.60 -12.11
CA LYS A 245 -2.49 -17.87 -12.72
C LYS A 245 -3.37 -18.16 -13.92
N GLU A 246 -2.77 -18.46 -15.04
CA GLU A 246 -3.50 -18.94 -16.22
C GLU A 246 -3.54 -20.48 -16.20
N LEU A 247 -4.72 -21.04 -16.45
CA LEU A 247 -4.94 -22.48 -16.56
C LEU A 247 -5.63 -22.77 -17.89
N LYS A 248 -5.03 -23.68 -18.66
CA LYS A 248 -5.70 -24.26 -19.82
C LYS A 248 -6.69 -25.31 -19.33
N LEU A 249 -7.96 -25.14 -19.67
CA LEU A 249 -9.04 -26.03 -19.32
C LEU A 249 -9.44 -26.86 -20.53
N LYS A 250 -9.41 -28.19 -20.36
CA LYS A 250 -9.99 -29.15 -21.31
C LYS A 250 -11.50 -29.24 -21.18
N HIS A 251 -12.17 -29.46 -22.31
CA HIS A 251 -13.59 -29.79 -22.40
C HIS A 251 -13.82 -31.30 -22.24
N ASP A 252 -13.72 -31.80 -21.01
CA ASP A 252 -13.86 -33.24 -20.75
C ASP A 252 -14.61 -33.55 -19.45
N MET A 253 -15.25 -32.54 -18.83
CA MET A 253 -15.92 -32.62 -17.52
C MET A 253 -15.02 -33.08 -16.37
N THR A 254 -13.72 -33.26 -16.61
CA THR A 254 -12.78 -33.70 -15.57
C THR A 254 -12.40 -32.53 -14.67
N THR A 255 -12.26 -32.83 -13.38
CA THR A 255 -11.72 -31.86 -12.43
C THR A 255 -10.24 -31.64 -12.73
N GLN A 256 -9.90 -30.41 -13.12
CA GLN A 256 -8.52 -29.99 -13.34
C GLN A 256 -8.02 -29.27 -12.10
N SER A 257 -6.85 -29.67 -11.62
CA SER A 257 -6.25 -29.12 -10.39
C SER A 257 -4.96 -28.39 -10.72
N THR A 258 -4.74 -27.25 -10.08
CA THR A 258 -3.50 -26.48 -10.26
C THR A 258 -3.01 -25.91 -8.92
N PRO A 259 -1.73 -26.07 -8.57
CA PRO A 259 -1.20 -25.56 -7.30
C PRO A 259 -0.93 -24.06 -7.38
N ILE A 260 -1.27 -23.31 -6.34
CA ILE A 260 -0.87 -21.90 -6.19
C ILE A 260 0.20 -21.82 -5.10
N GLU A 261 1.39 -21.42 -5.51
CA GLU A 261 2.51 -21.18 -4.59
C GLU A 261 2.42 -19.77 -4.02
N VAL A 262 2.23 -19.67 -2.72
CA VAL A 262 2.17 -18.38 -2.00
C VAL A 262 3.35 -18.24 -1.02
N GLY A 263 3.94 -19.37 -0.61
CA GLY A 263 5.18 -19.49 0.16
C GLY A 263 4.97 -19.80 1.65
N LYS A 264 6.02 -20.33 2.30
CA LYS A 264 6.05 -20.94 3.66
C LYS A 264 5.58 -20.08 4.84
N SER A 265 5.09 -18.86 4.61
CA SER A 265 4.64 -17.91 5.65
C SER A 265 3.12 -17.87 5.78
N LEU A 266 2.46 -19.01 5.58
CA LEU A 266 1.00 -19.13 5.60
C LEU A 266 0.56 -20.14 6.65
N PHE A 267 -0.55 -19.84 7.30
CA PHE A 267 -1.15 -20.67 8.33
C PHE A 267 -2.63 -20.88 7.98
N GLN A 268 -3.22 -21.96 8.51
CA GLN A 268 -4.60 -22.40 8.26
C GLN A 268 -5.70 -21.35 8.59
N LYS A 269 -5.34 -20.21 9.20
CA LYS A 269 -6.25 -19.09 9.53
C LYS A 269 -6.22 -17.94 8.52
N ASN A 270 -5.46 -18.05 7.43
CA ASN A 270 -5.45 -17.03 6.39
C ASN A 270 -6.68 -17.14 5.50
N ILE A 271 -7.19 -16.00 5.04
CA ILE A 271 -8.34 -15.94 4.13
C ILE A 271 -7.83 -15.94 2.70
N VAL A 272 -8.41 -16.79 1.85
CA VAL A 272 -8.14 -16.83 0.41
C VAL A 272 -9.37 -16.33 -0.31
N ILE A 273 -9.15 -15.43 -1.27
CA ILE A 273 -10.19 -14.92 -2.14
C ILE A 273 -9.78 -15.24 -3.57
N LEU A 274 -10.73 -15.76 -4.34
CA LEU A 274 -10.54 -16.14 -5.73
C LEU A 274 -11.50 -15.36 -6.62
N ASP A 275 -10.98 -14.89 -7.75
CA ASP A 275 -11.73 -14.34 -8.86
C ASP A 275 -11.28 -15.09 -10.12
N VAL A 276 -12.20 -15.78 -10.79
CA VAL A 276 -11.86 -16.61 -11.96
C VAL A 276 -12.57 -16.05 -13.17
N GLU A 277 -11.78 -15.55 -14.12
CA GLU A 277 -12.25 -15.01 -15.38
C GLU A 277 -11.96 -15.99 -16.51
N TYR A 278 -12.99 -16.36 -17.27
CA TYR A 278 -12.88 -17.26 -18.42
C TYR A 278 -12.82 -16.45 -19.72
N THR A 279 -11.96 -16.83 -20.66
CA THR A 279 -12.03 -16.28 -22.03
C THR A 279 -13.38 -16.65 -22.66
N PRO A 280 -13.97 -15.79 -23.52
CA PRO A 280 -15.40 -15.77 -23.81
C PRO A 280 -15.87 -17.16 -24.25
N LEU A 281 -16.66 -17.77 -23.37
CA LEU A 281 -17.28 -19.07 -23.59
C LEU A 281 -18.42 -18.90 -24.60
N PRO A 282 -18.70 -19.91 -25.43
CA PRO A 282 -20.07 -20.14 -25.87
C PRO A 282 -21.01 -20.08 -24.66
N THR A 283 -22.22 -19.57 -24.84
CA THR A 283 -23.19 -19.20 -23.79
C THR A 283 -23.70 -20.34 -22.88
N TYR A 284 -23.01 -21.49 -22.76
CA TYR A 284 -23.51 -22.70 -22.10
C TYR A 284 -22.45 -23.54 -21.34
N LEU A 285 -21.29 -22.97 -21.00
CA LEU A 285 -20.24 -23.66 -20.23
C LEU A 285 -20.09 -23.01 -18.85
N PHE A 286 -20.05 -23.82 -17.80
CA PHE A 286 -19.89 -23.36 -16.43
C PHE A 286 -18.75 -24.07 -15.76
N PHE A 287 -18.07 -23.38 -14.86
CA PHE A 287 -16.99 -23.96 -14.09
C PHE A 287 -17.20 -23.66 -12.62
N LYS A 288 -17.25 -24.73 -11.83
CA LYS A 288 -17.22 -24.66 -10.38
C LYS A 288 -15.78 -24.69 -9.91
N THR A 289 -15.46 -23.80 -8.98
CA THR A 289 -14.12 -23.70 -8.40
C THR A 289 -14.16 -24.07 -6.93
N LYS A 290 -13.13 -24.81 -6.49
CA LYS A 290 -12.97 -25.23 -5.11
C LYS A 290 -11.52 -25.10 -4.71
N ILE A 291 -11.29 -24.62 -3.50
CA ILE A 291 -9.97 -24.62 -2.87
C ILE A 291 -9.75 -26.00 -2.23
N GLY A 292 -8.67 -26.66 -2.63
CA GLY A 292 -8.19 -27.91 -2.05
C GLY A 292 -7.42 -27.69 -0.75
N GLU A 293 -6.74 -28.74 -0.28
CA GLU A 293 -5.99 -28.67 0.98
C GLU A 293 -4.73 -27.81 0.87
N TRP A 294 -4.36 -27.20 2.00
CA TRP A 294 -3.10 -26.49 2.15
C TRP A 294 -1.95 -27.48 2.31
N LYS A 295 -0.86 -27.23 1.59
CA LYS A 295 0.37 -28.01 1.68
C LYS A 295 1.37 -27.34 2.61
N GLU A 296 2.23 -28.14 3.22
CA GLU A 296 3.27 -27.68 4.15
C GLU A 296 4.29 -26.71 3.52
N ASP A 297 4.42 -26.76 2.19
CA ASP A 297 5.27 -25.83 1.43
C ASP A 297 4.68 -24.40 1.29
N GLY A 298 3.45 -24.18 1.79
CA GLY A 298 2.74 -22.91 1.68
C GLY A 298 2.05 -22.71 0.33
N SER A 299 1.76 -23.80 -0.38
CA SER A 299 0.86 -23.81 -1.54
C SER A 299 -0.53 -24.32 -1.17
N PHE A 300 -1.52 -24.01 -2.01
CA PHE A 300 -2.85 -24.62 -1.97
C PHE A 300 -3.28 -25.01 -3.37
N GLU A 301 -4.13 -26.03 -3.49
CA GLU A 301 -4.67 -26.42 -4.79
C GLU A 301 -5.95 -25.66 -5.10
N ILE A 302 -6.13 -25.29 -6.37
CA ILE A 302 -7.43 -24.92 -6.90
C ILE A 302 -7.88 -26.02 -7.83
N GLN A 303 -9.10 -26.49 -7.59
CA GLN A 303 -9.82 -27.45 -8.41
C GLN A 303 -10.87 -26.69 -9.21
N ILE A 304 -10.88 -26.91 -10.51
CA ILE A 304 -11.86 -26.34 -11.44
C ILE A 304 -12.53 -27.51 -12.15
N GLN A 305 -13.86 -27.53 -12.12
CA GLN A 305 -14.65 -28.57 -12.76
C GLN A 305 -15.72 -27.93 -13.63
N GLU A 306 -15.84 -28.40 -14.87
CA GLU A 306 -16.95 -28.02 -15.75
C GLU A 306 -18.27 -28.58 -15.19
N GLU A 307 -19.28 -27.73 -15.00
CA GLU A 307 -20.65 -28.14 -14.65
C GLU A 307 -21.55 -27.82 -15.85
N ASN A 308 -22.31 -28.80 -16.37
CA ASN A 308 -23.32 -28.69 -17.43
C ASN A 308 -22.90 -28.01 -18.75
N SER A 309 -22.61 -28.81 -19.78
CA SER A 309 -22.61 -28.36 -21.17
C SER A 309 -23.76 -28.99 -21.96
N LYS A 310 -24.50 -28.17 -22.72
CA LYS A 310 -25.01 -28.67 -24.00
C LYS A 310 -23.78 -28.75 -24.90
N PRO A 311 -23.46 -29.91 -25.50
CA PRO A 311 -22.22 -30.08 -26.22
C PRO A 311 -22.22 -29.13 -27.43
N ILE A 312 -21.34 -28.14 -27.41
CA ILE A 312 -20.93 -27.47 -28.62
C ILE A 312 -19.60 -28.12 -28.96
N ALA A 313 -19.55 -28.79 -30.11
CA ALA A 313 -18.33 -29.34 -30.64
C ALA A 313 -17.36 -28.19 -30.95
N MET A 314 -16.54 -27.82 -29.97
CA MET A 314 -15.36 -27.00 -30.15
C MET A 314 -14.18 -27.80 -29.61
N ASP A 315 -13.24 -28.10 -30.48
CA ASP A 315 -11.96 -28.78 -30.17
C ASP A 315 -10.95 -27.84 -29.49
N ASP A 316 -11.38 -26.66 -29.05
CA ASP A 316 -10.49 -25.60 -28.56
C ASP A 316 -10.33 -25.65 -27.03
N ASP A 317 -9.07 -25.68 -26.57
CA ASP A 317 -8.71 -25.47 -25.15
C ASP A 317 -9.15 -24.07 -24.69
N TYR A 318 -9.76 -23.97 -23.49
CA TYR A 318 -10.12 -22.69 -22.88
C TYR A 318 -8.99 -22.17 -21.98
N ILE A 319 -8.89 -20.84 -21.81
CA ILE A 319 -7.95 -20.24 -20.86
C ILE A 319 -8.73 -19.58 -19.73
N ALA A 320 -8.61 -20.13 -18.52
CA ALA A 320 -9.07 -19.50 -17.30
C ALA A 320 -7.96 -18.66 -16.67
N LYS A 321 -8.28 -17.41 -16.36
CA LYS A 321 -7.43 -16.50 -15.59
C LYS A 321 -7.91 -16.50 -14.15
N ILE A 322 -7.15 -17.13 -13.28
CA ILE A 322 -7.42 -17.24 -11.86
C ILE A 322 -6.65 -16.13 -11.16
N ARG A 323 -7.35 -15.07 -10.75
CA ARG A 323 -6.84 -14.09 -9.81
C ARG A 323 -7.06 -14.60 -8.41
N TRP A 324 -6.06 -14.43 -7.57
CA TRP A 324 -6.12 -14.89 -6.20
C TRP A 324 -5.47 -13.86 -5.28
N CYS A 325 -5.97 -13.78 -4.06
CA CYS A 325 -5.25 -13.13 -2.99
C CYS A 325 -5.40 -13.87 -1.67
N VAL A 326 -4.37 -13.73 -0.83
CA VAL A 326 -4.30 -14.28 0.52
C VAL A 326 -4.10 -13.14 1.50
N LEU A 327 -5.06 -12.96 2.39
CA LEU A 327 -5.02 -11.96 3.44
C LEU A 327 -4.23 -12.51 4.64
N LYS A 328 -3.19 -11.78 5.03
CA LYS A 328 -2.30 -12.09 6.15
C LYS A 328 -2.46 -11.04 7.24
N ILE A 329 -2.83 -11.49 8.43
CA ILE A 329 -3.10 -10.62 9.58
C ILE A 329 -1.96 -10.76 10.57
N ASP A 330 -1.24 -9.65 10.75
CA ASP A 330 0.02 -9.62 11.49
C ASP A 330 -0.16 -9.71 13.02
N ASP A 331 -1.39 -9.53 13.55
CA ASP A 331 -1.69 -9.60 14.99
C ASP A 331 -2.53 -10.83 15.36
N PRO A 332 -1.98 -11.80 16.11
CA PRO A 332 -2.69 -12.98 16.59
C PRO A 332 -3.80 -12.73 17.60
N GLN A 333 -3.76 -11.63 18.37
CA GLN A 333 -4.73 -11.32 19.42
C GLN A 333 -5.94 -10.53 18.91
N LYS A 334 -5.79 -9.84 17.77
CA LYS A 334 -6.91 -9.27 16.99
C LYS A 334 -7.54 -10.27 16.01
N ARG A 335 -7.17 -11.56 16.10
CA ARG A 335 -7.82 -12.68 15.38
C ARG A 335 -9.16 -13.08 16.02
N THR A 336 -10.00 -12.13 16.39
CA THR A 336 -11.39 -12.46 16.66
C THR A 336 -12.06 -12.68 15.31
N TRP A 337 -12.57 -13.90 15.10
CA TRP A 337 -13.32 -14.30 13.90
C TRP A 337 -14.45 -13.32 13.55
N GLU A 338 -14.97 -12.62 14.57
CA GLU A 338 -16.00 -11.58 14.49
C GLU A 338 -15.61 -10.38 13.59
N HIS A 339 -14.32 -10.01 13.47
CA HIS A 339 -13.89 -8.84 12.67
C HIS A 339 -13.57 -9.15 11.19
N LEU A 340 -13.50 -10.44 10.82
CA LEU A 340 -13.09 -10.88 9.48
C LEU A 340 -14.20 -11.55 8.70
N GLY A 341 -15.16 -12.19 9.38
CA GLY A 341 -16.45 -12.55 8.78
C GLY A 341 -17.18 -11.31 8.26
N GLU A 342 -17.05 -10.18 8.95
CA GLU A 342 -17.57 -8.88 8.51
C GLU A 342 -16.90 -8.29 7.26
N LEU A 343 -15.71 -8.78 6.88
CA LEU A 343 -14.92 -8.16 5.82
C LEU A 343 -15.32 -8.66 4.42
N LEU A 344 -15.61 -9.96 4.26
CA LEU A 344 -16.02 -10.57 2.98
C LEU A 344 -16.73 -11.93 3.11
N LEU A 345 -17.11 -12.39 4.30
CA LEU A 345 -17.70 -13.72 4.50
C LEU A 345 -18.67 -13.72 5.69
N ASN A 346 -19.90 -13.33 5.42
CA ASN A 346 -21.01 -14.23 5.70
C ASN A 346 -21.77 -14.49 4.41
#